data_AF-A0A918HHJ9-F1
#
_entry.id   AF-A0A918HHJ9-F1
#
_cell.length_a   1.000
_cell.length_b   1.000
_cell.length_c   1.000
_cell.angle_alpha   90.00
_cell.angle_beta   90.00
_cell.angle_gamma   90.00
#
_symmetry.space_group_name_H-M   'P 1'
#
loop_
_entity.id
_entity.type
_entity.pdbx_description
1 polymer ?
#
loop_
_entity_poly.entity_id
_entity_poly.type
_entity_poly.pdbx_seq_one_letter_code
_entity_poly.pdbx_strand_id
1 'polypeptide(L)'
;MTEGSEKAAAAVEFAKWMATSEEGVKARIASGTSSAFPAATALRPVAQKVFDTGFYGGQDLYALFEQAGTSIRTDWAWGPTTGTTNTAIKDRFGKVKGGGTTLAEGVKAGHDATVAELTKRGLKVEG
;
A
#
# COMPACT_ATOMS: atom_id res chain seq x y z
N MET A 1 9.34 -12.47 -0.12
CA MET A 1 9.99 -13.67 -0.67
C MET A 1 9.37 -14.85 0.02
N THR A 2 8.98 -15.89 -0.70
CA THR A 2 8.32 -17.04 -0.07
C THR A 2 9.36 -17.91 0.62
N GLU A 3 9.08 -18.30 1.85
CA GLU A 3 9.87 -19.26 2.61
C GLU A 3 9.88 -20.59 1.83
N GLY A 4 11.06 -21.10 1.47
CA GLY A 4 11.23 -22.30 0.63
C GLY A 4 11.59 -22.06 -0.84
N SER A 5 11.80 -20.82 -1.28
CA SER A 5 12.27 -20.59 -2.66
C SER A 5 13.74 -20.99 -2.85
N GLU A 6 14.01 -21.89 -3.79
CA GLU A 6 15.38 -22.22 -4.24
C GLU A 6 16.10 -21.05 -4.95
N LYS A 7 15.36 -19.99 -5.31
CA LYS A 7 15.88 -18.78 -5.98
C LYS A 7 15.85 -17.56 -5.06
N ALA A 8 15.84 -17.77 -3.74
CA ALA A 8 15.80 -16.69 -2.77
C ALA A 8 16.90 -15.63 -3.02
N ALA A 9 18.16 -16.00 -3.24
CA ALA A 9 19.21 -15.01 -3.49
C ALA A 9 18.91 -14.11 -4.71
N ALA A 10 18.60 -14.71 -5.87
CA ALA A 10 18.30 -13.98 -7.10
C ALA A 10 17.05 -13.08 -6.95
N ALA A 11 16.03 -13.54 -6.23
CA ALA A 11 14.85 -12.74 -5.97
C ALA A 11 15.14 -11.55 -5.03
N VAL A 12 16.12 -11.65 -4.13
CA VAL A 12 16.53 -10.53 -3.26
C VAL A 12 17.22 -9.50 -4.13
N GLU A 13 18.14 -9.94 -4.98
CA GLU A 13 18.89 -9.07 -5.88
C GLU A 13 17.94 -8.30 -6.79
N PHE A 14 16.97 -8.99 -7.40
CA PHE A 14 15.97 -8.34 -8.24
C PHE A 14 15.12 -7.33 -7.45
N ALA A 15 14.65 -7.69 -6.25
CA ALA A 15 13.87 -6.78 -5.42
C ALA A 15 14.66 -5.53 -5.02
N LYS A 16 15.95 -5.69 -4.66
CA LYS A 16 16.85 -4.57 -4.37
C LYS A 16 17.04 -3.69 -5.59
N TRP A 17 17.35 -4.28 -6.75
CA TRP A 17 17.52 -3.52 -7.99
C TRP A 17 16.24 -2.74 -8.33
N MET A 18 15.08 -3.40 -8.33
CA MET A 18 13.81 -2.77 -8.66
C MET A 18 13.44 -1.62 -7.71
N ALA A 19 13.70 -1.78 -6.41
CA ALA A 19 13.25 -0.82 -5.39
C ALA A 19 14.25 0.30 -5.09
N THR A 20 15.55 0.07 -5.32
CA THR A 20 16.62 0.94 -4.78
C THR A 20 17.71 1.32 -5.79
N SER A 21 17.61 0.93 -7.07
CA SER A 21 18.53 1.41 -8.12
C SER A 21 17.91 2.51 -8.96
N GLU A 22 18.75 3.39 -9.53
CA GLU A 22 18.27 4.37 -10.50
C GLU A 22 17.74 3.69 -11.76
N GLU A 23 18.42 2.64 -12.24
CA GLU A 23 18.05 1.90 -13.44
C GLU A 23 16.67 1.26 -13.28
N GLY A 24 16.38 0.67 -12.12
CA GLY A 24 15.08 0.07 -11.82
C GLY A 24 13.96 1.10 -11.78
N VAL A 25 14.19 2.26 -11.14
CA VAL A 25 13.22 3.37 -11.10
C VAL A 25 12.99 3.93 -12.50
N LYS A 26 14.05 4.17 -13.28
CA LYS A 26 13.96 4.61 -14.69
C LYS A 26 13.14 3.61 -15.50
N ALA A 27 13.46 2.32 -15.42
CA ALA A 27 12.78 1.26 -16.16
C ALA A 27 11.28 1.17 -15.82
N ARG A 28 10.92 1.35 -14.54
CA ARG A 28 9.52 1.34 -14.10
C ARG A 28 8.70 2.50 -14.65
N ILE A 29 9.32 3.67 -14.81
CA ILE A 29 8.65 4.93 -15.16
C ILE A 29 8.68 5.19 -16.66
N ALA A 30 9.74 4.76 -17.36
CA ALA A 30 10.01 5.11 -18.76
C ALA A 30 8.90 4.70 -19.75
N SER A 31 8.06 3.72 -19.42
CA SER A 31 6.89 3.36 -20.25
C SER A 31 5.79 4.43 -20.25
N GLY A 32 5.85 5.43 -19.36
CA GLY A 32 4.80 6.43 -19.14
C GLY A 32 3.57 5.89 -18.40
N THR A 33 3.50 4.57 -18.14
CA THR A 33 2.37 3.93 -17.44
C THR A 33 2.52 3.95 -15.92
N SER A 34 3.66 4.40 -15.39
CA SER A 34 3.92 4.47 -13.96
C SER A 34 4.42 5.86 -13.56
N SER A 35 3.75 6.46 -12.58
CA SER A 35 4.18 7.67 -11.86
C SER A 35 4.80 7.31 -10.50
N ALA A 36 5.45 6.14 -10.42
CA ALA A 36 5.90 5.56 -9.15
C ALA A 36 6.64 6.60 -8.29
N PHE A 37 6.18 6.79 -7.05
CA PHE A 37 6.82 7.64 -6.05
C PHE A 37 7.74 6.79 -5.16
N PRO A 38 9.07 6.85 -5.31
CA PRO A 38 9.97 5.94 -4.59
C PRO A 38 9.93 6.12 -3.07
N ALA A 39 9.91 4.99 -2.35
CA ALA A 39 10.10 4.97 -0.90
C ALA A 39 11.56 5.27 -0.50
N ALA A 40 12.52 4.83 -1.33
CA ALA A 40 13.91 5.28 -1.24
C ALA A 40 13.98 6.75 -1.69
N THR A 41 13.94 7.67 -0.72
CA THR A 41 13.75 9.11 -0.96
C THR A 41 14.80 9.71 -1.90
N ALA A 42 16.04 9.21 -1.84
CA ALA A 42 17.14 9.62 -2.71
C ALA A 42 16.87 9.38 -4.21
N LEU A 43 15.93 8.50 -4.58
CA LEU A 43 15.58 8.19 -5.97
C LEU A 43 14.41 9.02 -6.49
N ARG A 44 13.75 9.82 -5.64
CA ARG A 44 12.63 10.67 -6.06
C ARG A 44 13.04 11.72 -7.11
N PRO A 45 14.21 12.38 -7.04
CA PRO A 45 14.67 13.27 -8.12
C PRO A 45 14.87 12.54 -9.46
N VAL A 46 15.32 11.28 -9.43
CA VAL A 46 15.47 10.45 -10.64
C VAL A 46 14.11 10.16 -11.25
N ALA A 47 13.13 9.78 -10.42
CA ALA A 47 11.77 9.51 -10.84
C ALA A 47 11.08 10.76 -11.41
N GLN A 48 11.25 11.91 -10.76
CA GLN A 48 10.74 13.22 -11.20
C GLN A 48 11.28 13.62 -12.58
N LYS A 49 12.58 13.40 -12.83
CA LYS A 49 13.21 13.75 -14.11
C LYS A 49 12.70 12.90 -15.29
N VAL A 50 12.28 11.66 -15.03
CA VAL A 50 11.92 10.70 -16.08
C VAL A 50 10.43 10.70 -16.37
N PHE A 51 9.59 11.01 -15.39
CA PHE A 51 8.15 10.99 -15.55
C PHE A 51 7.67 12.18 -16.40
N ASP A 52 6.90 11.89 -17.45
CA ASP A 52 6.24 12.92 -18.25
C ASP A 52 4.96 13.41 -17.55
N THR A 53 4.97 14.68 -17.13
CA THR A 53 3.84 15.34 -16.47
C THR A 53 2.85 15.98 -17.45
N GLY A 54 3.00 15.79 -18.77
CA GLY A 54 2.17 16.41 -19.80
C GLY A 54 0.66 16.14 -19.62
N PHE A 55 0.29 14.91 -19.23
CA PHE A 55 -1.10 14.57 -18.91
C PHE A 55 -1.69 15.45 -17.78
N TYR A 56 -0.86 15.89 -16.85
CA TYR A 56 -1.22 16.71 -15.69
C TYR A 56 -0.95 18.21 -15.92
N GLY A 57 -0.76 18.63 -17.17
CA GLY A 57 -0.51 20.04 -17.51
C GLY A 57 0.82 20.59 -16.99
N GLY A 58 1.83 19.73 -16.78
CA GLY A 58 3.15 20.15 -16.31
C GLY A 58 3.27 20.37 -14.81
N GLN A 59 2.28 19.92 -14.01
CA GLN A 59 2.34 20.01 -12.55
C GLN A 59 3.53 19.24 -11.98
N ASP A 60 4.20 19.82 -10.96
CA ASP A 60 5.19 19.10 -10.17
C ASP A 60 4.52 18.11 -9.20
N LEU A 61 4.26 16.90 -9.68
CA LEU A 61 3.62 15.85 -8.90
C LEU A 61 4.48 15.33 -7.76
N TYR A 62 5.81 15.34 -7.91
CA TYR A 62 6.70 14.81 -6.88
C TYR A 62 6.76 15.74 -5.68
N ALA A 63 6.79 17.06 -5.89
CA ALA A 63 6.63 18.03 -4.81
C ALA A 63 5.26 17.90 -4.11
N LEU A 64 4.18 17.70 -4.87
CA LEU A 64 2.86 17.44 -4.30
C LEU A 64 2.84 16.18 -3.43
N PHE A 65 3.42 15.08 -3.90
CA PHE A 65 3.48 13.82 -3.16
C PHE A 65 4.36 13.92 -1.91
N GLU A 66 5.45 14.67 -1.97
CA GLU A 66 6.28 14.98 -0.79
C GLU A 66 5.47 15.69 0.30
N GLN A 67 4.74 16.74 -0.08
CA GLN A 67 3.87 17.47 0.84
C GLN A 67 2.78 16.56 1.43
N ALA A 68 2.14 15.72 0.61
CA ALA A 68 1.17 14.76 1.12
C ALA A 68 1.81 13.75 2.08
N GLY A 69 3.06 13.33 1.81
CA GLY A 69 3.83 12.41 2.63
C GLY A 69 4.06 12.90 4.07
N THR A 70 4.15 14.22 4.29
CA THR A 70 4.32 14.78 5.64
C THR A 70 3.08 14.63 6.53
N SER A 71 1.92 14.30 5.94
CA SER A 71 0.68 14.05 6.67
C SER A 71 0.54 12.61 7.18
N ILE A 72 1.45 11.71 6.77
CA ILE A 72 1.41 10.30 7.15
C ILE A 72 1.76 10.16 8.64
N ARG A 73 0.81 9.62 9.41
CA ARG A 73 1.00 9.27 10.81
C ARG A 73 1.93 8.07 10.96
N THR A 74 2.91 8.17 11.85
CA THR A 74 3.89 7.12 12.13
C THR A 74 3.48 6.17 13.25
N ASP A 75 2.37 6.46 13.94
CA ASP A 75 1.85 5.69 15.08
C ASP A 75 0.74 4.69 14.71
N TRP A 76 0.50 4.51 13.40
CA TRP A 76 -0.41 3.48 12.92
C TRP A 76 0.26 2.11 12.82
N ALA A 77 -0.43 1.07 13.27
CA ALA A 77 0.02 -0.31 13.14
C ALA A 77 -1.00 -1.17 12.40
N TRP A 78 -0.51 -2.06 11.55
CA TRP A 78 -1.33 -3.12 10.94
C TRP A 78 -1.38 -4.34 11.86
N GLY A 79 -2.59 -4.81 12.18
CA GLY A 79 -2.78 -6.04 12.93
C GLY A 79 -2.46 -7.29 12.11
N PRO A 80 -2.21 -8.46 12.75
CA PRO A 80 -1.80 -9.68 12.06
C PRO A 80 -2.92 -10.34 11.21
N THR A 81 -4.13 -9.77 11.23
CA THR A 81 -5.33 -10.25 10.55
C THR A 81 -5.94 -9.20 9.62
N THR A 82 -5.19 -8.18 9.18
CA THR A 82 -5.69 -7.09 8.32
C THR A 82 -6.44 -7.58 7.07
N GLY A 83 -6.04 -8.71 6.48
CA GLY A 83 -6.76 -9.30 5.34
C GLY A 83 -8.22 -9.66 5.68
N THR A 84 -8.45 -10.26 6.85
CA THR A 84 -9.80 -10.59 7.35
C THR A 84 -10.59 -9.32 7.62
N THR A 85 -9.97 -8.36 8.33
CA THR A 85 -10.57 -7.05 8.65
C THR A 85 -11.06 -6.34 7.39
N ASN A 86 -10.18 -6.20 6.40
CA ASN A 86 -10.48 -5.45 5.17
C ASN A 86 -11.54 -6.16 4.31
N THR A 87 -11.52 -7.48 4.24
CA THR A 87 -12.54 -8.25 3.52
C THR A 87 -13.92 -8.05 4.14
N ALA A 88 -14.03 -8.17 5.47
CA ALA A 88 -15.29 -7.99 6.17
C ALA A 88 -15.87 -6.56 6.00
N ILE A 89 -15.02 -5.53 6.04
CA ILE A 89 -15.43 -4.15 5.77
C ILE A 89 -15.92 -4.00 4.33
N LYS A 90 -15.13 -4.48 3.36
CA LYS A 90 -15.43 -4.36 1.92
C LYS A 90 -16.78 -4.98 1.56
N ASP A 91 -17.06 -6.19 2.05
CA ASP A 91 -18.31 -6.91 1.77
C ASP A 91 -19.56 -6.17 2.28
N ARG A 92 -19.40 -5.41 3.38
CA ARG A 92 -20.47 -4.55 3.92
C ARG A 92 -20.57 -3.26 3.16
N PHE A 93 -19.46 -2.58 2.90
CA PHE A 93 -19.46 -1.31 2.16
C PHE A 93 -20.07 -1.44 0.77
N GLY A 94 -19.90 -2.59 0.10
CA GLY A 94 -20.58 -2.88 -1.17
C GLY A 94 -22.11 -2.84 -1.13
N LYS A 95 -22.73 -2.96 0.07
CA LYS A 95 -24.19 -2.94 0.27
C LYS A 95 -24.74 -1.58 0.70
N VAL A 96 -23.88 -0.61 1.00
CA VAL A 96 -24.28 0.72 1.52
C VAL A 96 -25.09 1.48 0.49
N LYS A 97 -24.67 1.49 -0.78
CA LYS A 97 -25.37 2.22 -1.85
C LYS A 97 -26.83 1.77 -2.03
N GLY A 98 -27.13 0.50 -1.74
CA GLY A 98 -28.49 -0.06 -1.82
C GLY A 98 -29.29 0.04 -0.52
N GLY A 99 -28.78 0.73 0.51
CA GLY A 99 -29.44 0.82 1.81
C GLY A 99 -29.42 -0.46 2.64
N GLY A 100 -28.64 -1.47 2.25
CA GLY A 100 -28.59 -2.77 2.92
C GLY A 100 -27.71 -2.81 4.17
N THR A 101 -26.98 -1.73 4.47
CA THR A 101 -26.18 -1.53 5.69
C THR A 101 -25.70 -0.07 5.78
N THR A 102 -25.12 0.32 6.91
CA THR A 102 -24.44 1.61 7.10
C THR A 102 -22.91 1.45 7.12
N LEU A 103 -22.20 2.57 6.97
CA LEU A 103 -20.73 2.59 7.15
C LEU A 103 -20.32 2.15 8.56
N ALA A 104 -21.06 2.59 9.59
CA ALA A 104 -20.80 2.23 10.97
C ALA A 104 -20.93 0.71 11.20
N GLU A 105 -21.95 0.08 10.62
CA GLU A 105 -22.12 -1.37 10.65
C GLU A 105 -21.02 -2.11 9.91
N GLY A 106 -20.52 -1.56 8.79
CA GLY A 106 -19.38 -2.13 8.08
C GLY A 106 -18.08 -2.10 8.89
N VAL A 107 -17.81 -0.98 9.58
CA VAL A 107 -16.67 -0.87 10.50
C VAL A 107 -16.83 -1.85 11.66
N LYS A 108 -18.02 -1.94 12.27
CA LYS A 108 -18.31 -2.90 13.33
C LYS A 108 -18.08 -4.34 12.86
N ALA A 109 -18.53 -4.70 11.66
CA ALA A 109 -18.30 -6.03 11.11
C ALA A 109 -16.80 -6.33 10.91
N GLY A 110 -16.02 -5.33 10.48
CA GLY A 110 -14.56 -5.42 10.42
C GLY A 110 -13.93 -5.69 11.78
N HIS A 111 -14.35 -4.96 12.81
CA HIS A 111 -13.92 -5.16 14.18
C HIS A 111 -14.28 -6.57 14.68
N ASP A 112 -15.55 -6.97 14.61
CA ASP A 112 -16.02 -8.26 15.12
C ASP A 112 -15.28 -9.43 14.43
N ALA A 113 -15.06 -9.35 13.12
CA ALA A 113 -14.29 -10.35 12.38
C ALA A 113 -12.81 -10.39 12.79
N THR A 114 -12.23 -9.24 13.12
CA THR A 114 -10.85 -9.14 13.61
C THR A 114 -10.72 -9.81 14.98
N VAL A 115 -11.59 -9.46 15.92
CA VAL A 115 -11.60 -10.05 17.28
C VAL A 115 -11.76 -11.57 17.21
N ALA A 116 -12.71 -12.04 16.40
CA ALA A 116 -12.96 -13.48 16.22
C ALA A 116 -11.72 -14.21 15.66
N GLU A 117 -11.07 -13.66 14.63
CA GLU A 117 -9.90 -14.30 14.01
C GLU A 117 -8.68 -14.30 14.94
N LEU A 118 -8.45 -13.21 15.67
CA LEU A 118 -7.36 -13.15 16.66
C LEU A 118 -7.59 -14.14 17.80
N THR A 119 -8.81 -14.19 18.32
CA THR A 119 -9.20 -15.14 19.39
C THR A 119 -9.02 -16.58 18.94
N LYS A 120 -9.44 -16.91 17.70
CA LYS A 120 -9.26 -18.24 17.10
C LYS A 120 -7.78 -18.64 16.99
N ARG A 121 -6.87 -17.68 16.83
CA ARG A 121 -5.41 -17.90 16.81
C ARG A 121 -4.77 -17.94 18.20
N GLY A 122 -5.58 -17.92 19.27
CA GLY A 122 -5.09 -17.98 20.65
C GLY A 122 -4.50 -16.66 21.16
N LEU A 123 -4.73 -15.55 20.46
CA LEU A 123 -4.28 -14.23 20.91
C LEU A 123 -5.28 -13.65 21.90
N LYS A 124 -4.78 -13.02 22.97
CA LYS A 124 -5.61 -12.19 23.86
C LYS A 124 -5.98 -10.92 23.11
N VAL A 125 -7.27 -10.63 23.03
CA VAL A 125 -7.80 -9.42 22.41
C VAL A 125 -8.39 -8.54 23.50
N GLU A 126 -8.00 -7.28 23.51
CA GLU A 126 -8.63 -6.24 24.31
C GLU A 126 -9.36 -5.32 23.32
N GLY A 127 -10.66 -5.14 23.52
CA GLY A 127 -11.55 -4.46 22.60
C GLY A 127 -12.79 -3.96 23.31
#